data_AF-A0A5C2HPU9-F1
#
_entry.id   AF-A0A5C2HPU9-F1
#
_cell.length_a   1.000
_cell.length_b   1.000
_cell.length_c   1.000
_cell.angle_alpha   90.00
_cell.angle_beta   90.00
_cell.angle_gamma   90.00
#
_symmetry.space_group_name_H-M   'P 1'
#
loop_
_entity.id
_entity.type
_entity.pdbx_description
1 polymer ?
#
loop_
_entity_poly.entity_id
_entity_poly.type
_entity_poly.pdbx_seq_one_letter_code
_entity_poly.pdbx_strand_id
1 'polypeptide(L)' 'MVKGTRLSVDFLLSLFAAGWTEEQILDNYPQLNHQTLLAVFAFSAEILREETIYITQTAA' A
#
# COMPACT_ATOMS: atom_id res chain seq x y z
N MET A 1 -3.87 -1.71 -8.61
CA MET A 1 -2.88 -0.75 -9.18
C MET A 1 -3.30 0.66 -8.80
N VAL A 2 -2.36 1.54 -8.50
CA VAL A 2 -2.64 2.94 -8.14
C VAL A 2 -3.10 3.70 -9.38
N LYS A 3 -4.28 4.33 -9.29
CA LYS A 3 -4.96 4.97 -10.43
C LYS A 3 -4.05 6.00 -11.11
N GLY A 4 -3.96 5.92 -12.44
CA GLY A 4 -3.11 6.83 -13.23
C GLY A 4 -1.63 6.46 -13.23
N THR A 5 -1.25 5.35 -12.60
CA THR A 5 0.13 4.85 -12.59
C THR A 5 0.17 3.37 -12.95
N ARG A 6 1.36 2.88 -13.30
CA ARG A 6 1.63 1.44 -13.42
C ARG A 6 2.17 0.83 -12.12
N LEU A 7 2.03 1.55 -11.00
CA LEU A 7 2.56 1.13 -9.70
C LEU A 7 1.50 0.36 -8.92
N SER A 8 1.93 -0.71 -8.26
CA SER A 8 1.08 -1.51 -7.37
C SER A 8 1.10 -0.93 -5.95
N VAL A 9 0.02 -1.17 -5.20
CA VAL A 9 -0.08 -0.81 -3.76
C VAL A 9 1.05 -1.51 -2.99
N ASP A 10 1.22 -2.81 -3.20
CA ASP A 10 2.30 -3.63 -2.63
C ASP A 10 3.70 -3.04 -2.88
N PHE A 11 3.98 -2.63 -4.12
CA PHE A 11 5.27 -2.01 -4.46
C PHE A 11 5.53 -0.74 -3.65
N LEU A 12 4.54 0.15 -3.55
CA LEU A 12 4.70 1.38 -2.75
C LEU A 12 4.93 1.07 -1.27
N LEU A 13 4.20 0.10 -0.71
CA LEU A 13 4.43 -0.36 0.67
C LEU A 13 5.84 -0.95 0.85
N SER A 14 6.35 -1.68 -0.13
CA SER A 14 7.71 -2.23 -0.09
C SER A 14 8.79 -1.15 -0.05
N LEU A 15 8.58 0.00 -0.71
CA LEU A 15 9.49 1.14 -0.64
C LEU A 15 9.53 1.72 0.77
N PHE A 16 8.36 1.92 1.39
CA PHE A 16 8.27 2.36 2.78
C PHE A 16 8.91 1.35 3.74
N ALA A 17 8.71 0.05 3.53
CA ALA A 17 9.34 -1.01 4.32
C ALA A 17 10.86 -1.04 4.15
N ALA A 18 11.37 -0.65 2.99
CA ALA A 18 12.80 -0.47 2.73
C ALA A 18 13.37 0.84 3.32
N GLY A 19 12.56 1.62 4.04
CA GLY A 19 12.98 2.84 4.72
C GLY A 19 12.94 4.11 3.85
N TRP A 20 12.29 4.06 2.70
CA TRP A 20 12.13 5.25 1.86
C TRP A 20 11.19 6.27 2.53
N THR A 21 11.57 7.54 2.43
CA THR A 21 10.72 8.66 2.82
C THR A 21 9.69 8.97 1.74
N GLU A 22 8.61 9.63 2.14
CA GLU A 22 7.61 10.14 1.19
C GLU A 22 8.24 11.05 0.13
N GLU A 23 9.13 11.96 0.53
CA GLU A 23 9.84 12.89 -0.36
C GLU A 23 10.61 12.13 -1.44
N GLN A 24 11.37 11.10 -1.07
CA GLN A 24 12.11 10.27 -2.02
C GLN A 24 11.17 9.56 -3.01
N ILE A 25 10.01 9.09 -2.54
CA ILE A 25 9.03 8.43 -3.42
C ILE A 25 8.43 9.44 -4.40
N LEU A 26 8.07 10.65 -3.94
CA LEU A 26 7.51 11.70 -4.79
C LEU A 26 8.54 12.23 -5.81
N ASP A 27 9.81 12.35 -5.42
CA ASP A 27 10.90 12.76 -6.31
C ASP A 27 11.16 11.72 -7.41
N ASN A 28 11.12 10.43 -7.08
CA ASN A 28 11.34 9.35 -8.06
C ASN A 28 10.10 9.05 -8.91
N TYR A 29 8.91 9.36 -8.40
CA TYR A 29 7.63 9.10 -9.06
C TYR A 29 6.76 10.37 -9.05
N PRO A 30 7.07 11.39 -9.88
CA PRO A 30 6.41 12.70 -9.86
C PRO A 30 4.92 12.67 -10.27
N GLN A 31 4.46 11.54 -10.80
CA GLN A 31 3.04 11.26 -11.06
C GLN A 31 2.23 10.93 -9.80
N LEU A 32 2.91 10.67 -8.68
CA LEU A 32 2.29 10.50 -7.37
C LEU A 32 2.18 11.86 -6.67
N ASN A 33 1.26 11.91 -5.71
CA ASN A 33 1.15 13.02 -4.78
C ASN A 33 0.84 12.47 -3.39
N HIS A 34 0.94 13.34 -2.37
CA HIS A 34 0.66 13.01 -0.99
C HIS A 34 -0.69 12.29 -0.80
N GLN A 35 -1.76 12.78 -1.45
CA GLN A 35 -3.08 12.15 -1.37
C GLN A 35 -3.11 10.72 -1.90
N THR A 36 -2.30 10.42 -2.92
CA THR A 36 -2.19 9.09 -3.49
C THR A 36 -1.53 8.12 -2.49
N LEU A 37 -0.49 8.58 -1.79
CA LEU A 37 0.18 7.78 -0.76
C LEU A 37 -0.73 7.55 0.43
N LEU A 38 -1.47 8.57 0.88
CA LEU A 38 -2.49 8.40 1.91
C LEU A 38 -3.60 7.41 1.50
N ALA A 39 -4.07 7.47 0.26
CA ALA A 39 -5.07 6.54 -0.26
C ALA A 39 -4.56 5.09 -0.28
N VAL A 40 -3.27 4.89 -0.58
CA VAL A 40 -2.61 3.57 -0.51
C VAL A 40 -2.64 3.03 0.93
N PHE A 41 -2.25 3.82 1.92
CA PHE A 41 -2.31 3.41 3.32
C PHE A 41 -3.73 3.15 3.82
N ALA A 42 -4.68 4.02 3.46
CA ALA A 42 -6.09 3.86 3.83
C ALA A 42 -6.67 2.56 3.26
N PHE A 43 -6.42 2.29 1.97
CA PHE A 43 -6.83 1.06 1.32
C PHE A 43 -6.20 -0.16 2.00
N SER A 44 -4.90 -0.14 2.30
CA SER A 44 -4.24 -1.24 3.01
C SER A 44 -4.82 -1.48 4.40
N ALA A 45 -5.09 -0.41 5.15
CA ALA A 45 -5.71 -0.52 6.47
C ALA A 45 -7.15 -1.06 6.40
N GLU A 46 -7.91 -0.68 5.38
CA GLU A 46 -9.26 -1.20 5.14
C GLU A 46 -9.24 -2.70 4.83
N ILE A 47 -8.37 -3.15 3.91
CA ILE A 47 -8.20 -4.58 3.60
C ILE A 47 -7.82 -5.37 4.84
N LEU A 48 -6.86 -4.90 5.64
CA LEU A 48 -6.46 -5.58 6.88
C LEU A 48 -7.57 -5.62 7.93
N ARG A 49 -8.49 -4.65 7.91
CA ARG A 49 -9.62 -4.59 8.84
C ARG A 49 -10.80 -5.45 8.38
N GLU A 50 -10.99 -5.58 7.07
CA GLU A 50 -11.97 -6.48 6.46
C GLU A 50 -11.53 -7.94 6.50
N GLU A 51 -10.22 -8.22 6.56
CA GLU A 51 -9.67 -9.52 6.97
C GLU A 51 -9.89 -9.74 8.48
N THR A 52 -11.16 -9.87 8.87
CA THR A 52 -11.52 -10.79 9.94
C THR A 52 -11.04 -12.15 9.47
N ILE A 53 -9.89 -12.57 9.99
CA ILE A 53 -9.23 -13.83 9.70
C ILE A 53 -10.27 -14.95 9.84
N TYR A 54 -10.73 -15.51 8.71
CA TYR A 54 -11.29 -16.86 8.72
C TYR A 54 -10.11 -17.79 8.98
N ILE A 55 -9.81 -17.99 10.26
CA ILE A 55 -9.05 -19.15 10.71
C ILE A 55 -9.88 -20.36 10.29
N THR A 56 -9.61 -20.90 9.10
CA THR A 56 -10.08 -22.24 8.75
C THR A 56 -9.37 -23.17 9.71
N GLN A 57 -10.07 -23.53 10.78
CA GLN A 57 -9.65 -24.55 11.71
C GLN A 57 -9.56 -25.85 10.90
N THR A 58 -8.37 -26.21 10.42
CA THR A 58 -8.13 -27.54 9.88
C THR A 58 -8.26 -28.50 11.05
N ALA A 59 -9.43 -29.12 11.18
CA ALA A 59 -9.65 -30.23 12.09
C ALA A 59 -8.77 -31.41 11.65
N ALA A 60 -8.05 -31.97 12.62
CA ALA A 60 -7.18 -33.13 12.50
C ALA A 60 -7.94 -34.42 12.21
#